data_AF-A0A7V4DDJ3-F1
#
_entry.id   AF-A0A7V4DDJ3-F1
#
_cell.length_a   1.000
_cell.length_b   1.000
_cell.length_c   1.000
_cell.angle_alpha   90.00
_cell.angle_beta   90.00
_cell.angle_gamma   90.00
#
_symmetry.space_group_name_H-M   'P 1'
#
loop_
_entity.id
_entity.type
_entity.pdbx_description
1 polymer ?
#
loop_
_entity_poly.entity_id
_entity_poly.type
_entity_poly.pdbx_seq_one_letter_code
_entity_poly.pdbx_strand_id
1 'polypeptide(L)'
;YWIAKHEEERGDFEKAFAILEELKDRLPQDDPFALRFQVLSDLAYHLEHRKKDYLRALEVYRELVDLSGDPEERLQAEMALGSCYEKAGKIEEALKIYKAVVEEAPGSFFERWARLRIVYLTEPKAGAKSKEELARALARALKSRDLAALRELVKRGDFWSGVNFSEFDVDDPEKALEYMAQYLPKSSQLVVLEDLTPRDDTWVLRVEGWGDPEYNILYLVLAEGRYGWEWKGLILSSTTLEACEEDAQGQDILR
;
A
#
# COMPACT_ATOMS: atom_id res chain seq x y z
N TYR A 1 22.27 12.19 5.34
CA TYR A 1 21.07 11.34 5.43
C TYR A 1 19.94 12.04 6.19
N TRP A 2 20.08 12.32 7.49
CA TRP A 2 19.01 12.97 8.29
C TRP A 2 18.48 14.31 7.76
N ILE A 3 19.32 15.10 7.08
CA ILE A 3 18.85 16.32 6.40
C ILE A 3 17.84 15.96 5.30
N ALA A 4 18.09 14.92 4.50
CA ALA A 4 17.14 14.47 3.48
C ALA A 4 15.80 14.03 4.12
N LYS A 5 15.84 13.26 5.23
CA LYS A 5 14.62 12.86 5.95
C LYS A 5 13.84 14.07 6.48
N HIS A 6 14.54 15.06 7.02
CA HIS A 6 13.89 16.30 7.47
C HIS A 6 13.25 17.09 6.33
N GLU A 7 13.85 17.10 5.13
CA GLU A 7 13.23 17.73 3.96
C GLU A 7 12.01 16.93 3.47
N GLU A 8 12.02 15.59 3.57
CA GLU A 8 10.83 14.76 3.29
C GLU A 8 9.67 15.06 4.25
N GLU A 9 9.95 15.21 5.54
CA GLU A 9 8.95 15.60 6.56
C GLU A 9 8.32 16.96 6.24
N ARG A 10 9.08 17.87 5.63
CA ARG A 10 8.61 19.19 5.18
C ARG A 10 7.92 19.15 3.82
N GLY A 11 7.88 17.99 3.16
CA GLY A 11 7.36 17.81 1.82
C GLY A 11 8.26 18.33 0.69
N ASP A 12 9.50 18.76 0.99
CA ASP A 12 10.47 19.20 -0.02
C ASP A 12 11.21 17.98 -0.60
N PHE A 13 10.46 17.17 -1.35
CA PHE A 13 10.95 15.92 -1.93
C PHE A 13 12.04 16.14 -2.98
N GLU A 14 12.06 17.27 -3.68
CA GLU A 14 13.13 17.56 -4.66
C GLU A 14 14.46 17.84 -3.96
N LYS A 15 14.45 18.59 -2.86
CA LYS A 15 15.66 18.82 -2.06
C LYS A 15 16.12 17.54 -1.38
N ALA A 16 15.21 16.77 -0.80
CA ALA A 16 15.53 15.45 -0.24
C ALA A 16 16.20 14.56 -1.28
N PHE A 17 15.62 14.47 -2.48
CA PHE A 17 16.15 13.69 -3.59
C PHE A 17 17.56 14.14 -3.99
N ALA A 18 17.80 15.45 -4.16
CA ALA A 18 19.11 15.97 -4.51
C ALA A 18 20.19 15.62 -3.47
N ILE A 19 19.84 15.66 -2.18
CA ILE A 19 20.74 15.25 -1.10
C ILE A 19 21.03 13.74 -1.17
N LEU A 20 20.03 12.90 -1.45
CA LEU A 20 20.21 11.44 -1.59
C LEU A 20 21.11 11.09 -2.77
N GLU A 21 20.96 11.76 -3.92
CA GLU A 21 21.85 11.59 -5.08
C GLU A 21 23.29 11.97 -4.71
N GLU A 22 23.51 13.11 -4.06
CA GLU A 22 24.83 13.54 -3.64
C GLU A 22 25.46 12.54 -2.64
N LEU A 23 24.66 12.00 -1.73
CA LEU A 23 25.13 11.01 -0.76
C LEU A 23 25.54 9.70 -1.44
N LYS A 24 24.77 9.20 -2.43
CA LYS A 24 25.13 7.98 -3.18
C LYS A 24 26.57 8.03 -3.70
N ASP A 25 26.97 9.18 -4.23
CA ASP A 25 28.29 9.38 -4.83
C ASP A 25 29.41 9.65 -3.81
N ARG A 26 29.06 10.19 -2.63
CA ARG A 26 30.03 10.61 -1.60
C ARG A 26 30.20 9.61 -0.45
N LEU A 27 29.39 8.57 -0.37
CA LEU A 27 29.45 7.59 0.72
C LEU A 27 30.79 6.83 0.72
N PRO A 28 31.51 6.78 1.86
CA PRO A 28 32.74 6.01 2.00
C PRO A 28 32.56 4.53 1.63
N GLN A 29 33.60 3.92 1.07
CA GLN A 29 33.57 2.51 0.67
C GLN A 29 33.42 1.56 1.86
N ASP A 30 34.01 1.91 3.00
CA ASP A 30 33.93 1.16 4.26
C ASP A 30 32.59 1.32 4.99
N ASP A 31 31.73 2.24 4.52
CA ASP A 31 30.38 2.54 5.01
C ASP A 31 30.17 2.25 6.51
N PRO A 32 30.90 2.95 7.40
CA PRO A 32 30.99 2.60 8.82
C PRO A 32 29.65 2.72 9.58
N PHE A 33 28.64 3.30 8.93
CA PHE A 33 27.29 3.51 9.47
C PHE A 33 26.21 2.72 8.73
N ALA A 34 26.59 1.83 7.79
CA ALA A 34 25.68 1.06 6.95
C ALA A 34 24.60 1.93 6.25
N LEU A 35 24.97 3.15 5.87
CA LEU A 35 24.03 4.13 5.30
C LEU A 35 23.74 3.88 3.82
N ARG A 36 24.58 3.09 3.13
CA ARG A 36 24.44 2.86 1.69
C ARG A 36 23.12 2.20 1.34
N PHE A 37 22.74 1.14 2.06
CA PHE A 37 21.47 0.46 1.83
C PHE A 37 20.28 1.42 2.04
N GLN A 38 20.34 2.23 3.11
CA GLN A 38 19.28 3.18 3.43
C GLN A 38 19.15 4.30 2.37
N VAL A 39 20.29 4.88 1.95
CA VAL A 39 20.33 5.94 0.93
C VAL A 39 19.82 5.43 -0.41
N LEU A 40 20.26 4.24 -0.83
CA LEU A 40 19.81 3.64 -2.09
C LEU A 40 18.32 3.28 -2.03
N SER A 41 17.83 2.77 -0.90
CA SER A 41 16.41 2.44 -0.70
C SER A 41 15.53 3.69 -0.85
N ASP A 42 15.87 4.77 -0.14
CA ASP A 42 15.13 6.03 -0.22
C ASP A 42 15.23 6.63 -1.63
N LEU A 43 16.42 6.62 -2.25
CA LEU A 43 16.61 7.14 -3.61
C LEU A 43 15.76 6.39 -4.64
N ALA A 44 15.76 5.06 -4.59
CA ALA A 44 14.96 4.22 -5.48
C ALA A 44 13.46 4.48 -5.29
N TYR A 45 13.01 4.63 -4.04
CA TYR A 45 11.64 4.97 -3.72
C TYR A 45 11.23 6.32 -4.33
N HIS A 46 12.07 7.36 -4.21
CA HIS A 46 11.79 8.66 -4.84
C HIS A 46 11.73 8.58 -6.35
N LEU A 47 12.66 7.84 -6.98
CA LEU A 47 12.65 7.62 -8.43
C LEU A 47 11.34 6.96 -8.87
N GLU A 48 10.89 5.92 -8.17
CA GLU A 48 9.68 5.16 -8.50
C GLU A 48 8.39 5.95 -8.25
N HIS A 49 8.24 6.56 -7.07
CA HIS A 49 6.97 7.12 -6.61
C HIS A 49 6.80 8.61 -6.88
N ARG A 50 7.87 9.40 -6.78
CA ARG A 50 7.81 10.86 -6.98
C ARG A 50 8.10 11.22 -8.43
N LYS A 51 9.23 10.73 -8.96
CA LYS A 51 9.67 11.05 -10.33
C LYS A 51 9.05 10.16 -11.40
N LYS A 52 8.55 8.98 -11.01
CA LYS A 52 8.06 7.93 -11.93
C LYS A 52 9.10 7.54 -12.99
N ASP A 53 10.38 7.68 -12.65
CA ASP A 53 11.51 7.28 -13.48
C ASP A 53 11.87 5.83 -13.17
N TYR A 54 11.03 4.93 -13.70
CA TYR A 54 11.15 3.50 -13.42
C TYR A 54 12.46 2.91 -13.94
N LEU A 55 13.04 3.46 -15.01
CA LEU A 55 14.29 2.93 -15.55
C LEU A 55 15.46 3.17 -14.59
N ARG A 56 15.58 4.39 -14.06
CA ARG A 56 16.59 4.69 -13.04
C ARG A 56 16.31 3.97 -11.73
N ALA A 57 15.04 3.88 -11.32
CA ALA A 57 14.67 3.13 -10.12
C ALA A 57 15.10 1.65 -10.22
N LEU A 58 14.89 1.01 -11.37
CA LEU A 58 15.33 -0.37 -11.63
C LEU A 58 16.85 -0.54 -11.50
N GLU A 59 17.65 0.44 -11.93
CA GLU A 59 19.10 0.40 -11.78
C GLU A 59 19.49 0.42 -10.29
N VAL A 60 18.89 1.32 -9.51
CA VAL A 60 19.16 1.44 -8.07
C VAL A 60 18.66 0.22 -7.30
N TYR A 61 17.49 -0.34 -7.64
CA TYR A 61 16.99 -1.56 -7.00
C TYR A 61 17.86 -2.79 -7.28
N ARG A 62 18.44 -2.91 -8.48
CA ARG A 62 19.42 -3.97 -8.75
C ARG A 62 20.68 -3.82 -7.89
N GLU A 63 21.17 -2.58 -7.75
CA GLU A 63 22.30 -2.27 -6.86
C GLU A 63 21.97 -2.65 -5.40
N LEU A 64 20.74 -2.42 -4.93
CA LEU A 64 20.29 -2.84 -3.60
C LEU A 64 20.28 -4.36 -3.41
N VAL A 65 19.78 -5.11 -4.40
CA VAL A 65 19.79 -6.58 -4.35
C VAL A 65 21.23 -7.09 -4.28
N ASP A 66 22.14 -6.54 -5.09
CA ASP A 66 23.54 -6.95 -5.10
C ASP A 66 24.31 -6.54 -3.82
N LEU A 67 23.91 -5.45 -3.17
CA LEU A 67 24.52 -4.94 -1.94
C LEU A 67 24.07 -5.70 -0.68
N SER A 68 22.84 -6.24 -0.70
CA SER A 68 22.22 -6.82 0.49
C SER A 68 23.08 -7.91 1.13
N GLY A 69 23.44 -7.69 2.40
CA GLY A 69 24.26 -8.61 3.18
C GLY A 69 23.43 -9.60 4.01
N ASP A 70 22.19 -9.23 4.30
CA ASP A 70 21.22 -10.02 5.05
C ASP A 70 20.12 -10.58 4.14
N PRO A 71 19.65 -11.83 4.35
CA PRO A 71 18.58 -12.42 3.53
C PRO A 71 17.26 -11.65 3.54
N GLU A 72 16.88 -11.01 4.65
CA GLU A 72 15.63 -10.24 4.73
C GLU A 72 15.72 -8.95 3.92
N GLU A 73 16.83 -8.21 4.06
CA GLU A 73 17.12 -7.04 3.23
C GLU A 73 17.11 -7.38 1.73
N ARG A 74 17.68 -8.54 1.38
CA ARG A 74 17.68 -9.02 0.00
C ARG A 74 16.27 -9.28 -0.52
N LEU A 75 15.44 -10.00 0.24
CA LEU A 75 14.06 -10.29 -0.15
C LEU A 75 13.23 -9.00 -0.27
N GLN A 76 13.46 -8.03 0.61
CA GLN A 76 12.84 -6.71 0.52
C GLN A 76 13.24 -5.98 -0.76
N ALA A 77 14.53 -5.96 -1.09
CA ALA A 77 15.04 -5.35 -2.32
C ALA A 77 14.53 -6.07 -3.58
N GLU A 78 14.45 -7.40 -3.56
CA GLU A 78 13.88 -8.20 -4.65
C GLU A 78 12.39 -7.89 -4.85
N MET A 79 11.60 -7.80 -3.76
CA MET A 79 10.19 -7.42 -3.86
C MET A 79 9.99 -6.01 -4.42
N ALA A 80 10.82 -5.05 -4.00
CA ALA A 80 10.81 -3.69 -4.54
C ALA A 80 11.19 -3.66 -6.03
N LEU A 81 12.23 -4.41 -6.42
CA LEU A 81 12.64 -4.57 -7.81
C LEU A 81 11.51 -5.16 -8.68
N GLY A 82 10.83 -6.21 -8.18
CA GLY A 82 9.67 -6.80 -8.84
C GLY A 82 8.53 -5.80 -9.04
N SER A 83 8.20 -5.02 -8.00
CA SER A 83 7.19 -3.94 -8.07
C SER A 83 7.56 -2.88 -9.11
N CYS A 84 8.83 -2.48 -9.13
CA CYS A 84 9.32 -1.49 -10.07
C CYS A 84 9.23 -1.99 -11.53
N TYR A 85 9.56 -3.27 -11.78
CA TYR A 85 9.37 -3.87 -13.11
C TYR A 85 7.91 -3.86 -13.53
N GLU A 86 6.98 -4.15 -12.62
CA GLU A 86 5.56 -4.09 -12.92
C GLU A 86 5.11 -2.69 -13.31
N LYS A 87 5.48 -1.66 -12.55
CA LYS A 87 5.15 -0.27 -12.85
C LYS A 87 5.80 0.21 -14.16
N ALA A 88 6.98 -0.34 -14.49
CA ALA A 88 7.63 -0.15 -15.78
C ALA A 88 6.96 -0.90 -16.95
N GLY A 89 5.91 -1.70 -16.69
CA GLY A 89 5.22 -2.50 -17.70
C GLY A 89 5.94 -3.80 -18.10
N LYS A 90 7.03 -4.16 -17.41
CA LYS A 90 7.86 -5.34 -17.65
C LYS A 90 7.37 -6.52 -16.82
N ILE A 91 6.23 -7.07 -17.21
CA ILE A 91 5.48 -8.04 -16.38
C ILE A 91 6.20 -9.37 -16.28
N GLU A 92 6.85 -9.82 -17.36
CA GLU A 92 7.59 -11.08 -17.39
C GLU A 92 8.76 -11.05 -16.42
N GLU A 93 9.48 -9.93 -16.35
CA GLU A 93 10.58 -9.71 -15.41
C GLU A 93 10.07 -9.63 -13.96
N ALA A 94 8.97 -8.90 -13.71
CA ALA A 94 8.34 -8.85 -12.39
C ALA A 94 7.96 -10.27 -11.91
N LEU A 95 7.29 -11.05 -12.76
CA LEU A 95 6.91 -12.43 -12.47
C LEU A 95 8.11 -13.33 -12.21
N LYS A 96 9.23 -13.13 -12.90
CA LYS A 96 10.46 -13.89 -12.65
C LYS A 96 10.99 -13.65 -11.25
N ILE A 97 11.02 -12.39 -10.81
CA ILE A 97 11.47 -12.01 -9.46
C ILE A 97 10.53 -12.60 -8.41
N TYR A 98 9.22 -12.41 -8.55
CA TYR A 98 8.26 -12.93 -7.56
C TYR A 98 8.29 -14.46 -7.44
N LYS A 99 8.47 -15.19 -8.56
CA LYS A 99 8.62 -16.64 -8.52
C LYS A 99 9.89 -17.08 -7.78
N ALA A 100 11.00 -16.37 -7.96
CA ALA A 100 12.23 -16.63 -7.23
C ALA A 100 12.04 -16.44 -5.71
N VAL A 101 11.42 -15.32 -5.29
CA VAL A 101 11.10 -15.07 -3.87
C VAL A 101 10.25 -16.17 -3.25
N VAL A 102 9.26 -16.70 -4.01
CA VAL A 102 8.42 -17.82 -3.56
C VAL A 102 9.23 -19.10 -3.33
N GLU A 103 10.26 -19.35 -4.13
CA GLU A 103 11.13 -20.52 -4.00
C GLU A 103 12.18 -20.35 -2.89
N GLU A 104 12.72 -19.14 -2.72
CA GLU A 104 13.81 -18.83 -1.79
C GLU A 104 13.36 -18.73 -0.33
N ALA A 105 12.15 -18.25 -0.06
CA ALA A 105 11.69 -17.91 1.29
C ALA A 105 10.35 -18.57 1.68
N PRO A 106 10.21 -19.91 1.60
CA PRO A 106 8.94 -20.58 1.84
C PRO A 106 8.37 -20.29 3.24
N GLY A 107 7.10 -19.90 3.32
CA GLY A 107 6.41 -19.58 4.58
C GLY A 107 6.71 -18.19 5.16
N SER A 108 7.58 -17.41 4.52
CA SER A 108 7.87 -16.04 4.94
C SER A 108 6.75 -15.05 4.58
N PHE A 109 6.83 -13.84 5.12
CA PHE A 109 5.98 -12.73 4.67
C PHE A 109 6.19 -12.42 3.18
N PHE A 110 7.44 -12.36 2.73
CA PHE A 110 7.78 -12.05 1.33
C PHE A 110 7.25 -13.09 0.35
N GLU A 111 7.27 -14.37 0.71
CA GLU A 111 6.70 -15.43 -0.13
C GLU A 111 5.19 -15.27 -0.29
N ARG A 112 4.46 -15.01 0.80
CA ARG A 112 3.02 -14.74 0.72
C ARG A 112 2.74 -13.52 -0.15
N TRP A 113 3.47 -12.43 0.06
CA TRP A 113 3.31 -11.21 -0.72
C TRP A 113 3.61 -11.45 -2.21
N ALA A 114 4.69 -12.15 -2.55
CA ALA A 114 5.03 -12.51 -3.91
C ALA A 114 3.94 -13.37 -4.58
N ARG A 115 3.35 -14.34 -3.87
CA ARG A 115 2.20 -15.11 -4.39
C ARG A 115 1.01 -14.23 -4.71
N LEU A 116 0.65 -13.30 -3.83
CA LEU A 116 -0.45 -12.36 -4.06
C LEU A 116 -0.20 -11.51 -5.32
N ARG A 117 1.03 -11.04 -5.52
CA ARG A 117 1.42 -10.30 -6.73
C ARG A 117 1.35 -11.18 -7.99
N ILE A 118 1.79 -12.44 -7.93
CA ILE A 118 1.68 -13.38 -9.05
C ILE A 118 0.22 -13.60 -9.43
N VAL A 119 -0.68 -13.82 -8.46
CA VAL A 119 -2.13 -13.99 -8.72
C VAL A 119 -2.68 -12.75 -9.43
N TYR A 120 -2.38 -11.55 -8.94
CA TYR A 120 -2.83 -10.31 -9.56
C TYR A 120 -2.37 -10.18 -11.02
N LEU A 121 -1.13 -10.56 -11.33
CA LEU A 121 -0.54 -10.41 -12.66
C LEU A 121 -0.95 -11.52 -13.64
N THR A 122 -1.36 -12.69 -13.16
CA THR A 122 -1.65 -13.87 -14.01
C THR A 122 -3.14 -14.21 -14.12
N GLU A 123 -3.96 -13.74 -13.18
CA GLU A 123 -5.41 -13.96 -13.17
C GLU A 123 -6.16 -12.63 -13.29
N PRO A 124 -6.15 -11.98 -14.48
CA PRO A 124 -6.72 -10.66 -14.66
C PRO A 124 -8.23 -10.67 -14.39
N LYS A 125 -8.65 -9.73 -13.55
CA LYS A 125 -10.06 -9.44 -13.28
C LYS A 125 -10.29 -7.98 -13.61
N ALA A 126 -11.26 -7.70 -14.49
CA ALA A 126 -11.59 -6.33 -14.84
C ALA A 126 -12.02 -5.55 -13.59
N GLY A 127 -11.34 -4.43 -13.34
CA GLY A 127 -11.78 -3.42 -12.38
C GLY A 127 -12.98 -2.64 -12.92
N ALA A 128 -13.55 -1.79 -12.08
CA ALA A 128 -14.62 -0.88 -12.50
C ALA A 128 -14.07 0.22 -13.42
N LYS A 129 -14.94 0.83 -14.24
CA LYS A 129 -14.52 1.89 -15.17
C LYS A 129 -14.30 3.23 -14.48
N SER A 130 -14.84 3.40 -13.28
CA SER A 130 -14.72 4.62 -12.48
C SER A 130 -14.82 4.30 -10.99
N LYS A 131 -14.23 5.15 -10.15
CA LYS A 131 -14.37 5.06 -8.69
C LYS A 131 -15.83 5.15 -8.25
N GLU A 132 -16.65 5.95 -8.93
CA GLU A 132 -18.07 6.12 -8.63
C GLU A 132 -18.87 4.86 -8.96
N GLU A 133 -18.52 4.15 -10.04
CA GLU A 133 -19.13 2.86 -10.35
C GLU A 133 -18.81 1.81 -9.29
N LEU A 134 -17.53 1.69 -8.91
CA LEU A 134 -17.09 0.79 -7.86
C LEU A 134 -17.75 1.12 -6.52
N ALA A 135 -17.76 2.39 -6.12
CA ALA A 135 -18.38 2.86 -4.89
C ALA A 135 -19.87 2.52 -4.83
N ARG A 136 -20.62 2.75 -5.92
CA ARG A 136 -22.03 2.36 -6.01
C ARG A 136 -22.23 0.85 -5.91
N ALA A 137 -21.34 0.05 -6.49
CA ALA A 137 -21.41 -1.41 -6.40
C ALA A 137 -21.16 -1.90 -4.97
N LEU A 138 -20.11 -1.38 -4.31
CA LEU A 138 -19.79 -1.67 -2.91
C LEU A 138 -20.94 -1.23 -1.98
N ALA A 139 -21.45 -0.01 -2.17
CA ALA A 139 -22.56 0.51 -1.39
C ALA A 139 -23.81 -0.36 -1.51
N ARG A 140 -24.16 -0.81 -2.73
CA ARG A 140 -25.27 -1.76 -2.92
C ARG A 140 -25.02 -3.06 -2.17
N ALA A 141 -23.85 -3.66 -2.33
CA ALA A 141 -23.49 -4.93 -1.68
C ALA A 141 -23.54 -4.83 -0.15
N LEU A 142 -23.03 -3.74 0.44
CA LEU A 142 -23.09 -3.48 1.88
C LEU A 142 -24.54 -3.33 2.36
N LYS A 143 -25.34 -2.50 1.68
CA LYS A 143 -26.74 -2.23 2.03
C LYS A 143 -27.60 -3.49 1.95
N SER A 144 -27.34 -4.36 0.96
CA SER A 144 -28.04 -5.65 0.81
C SER A 144 -27.43 -6.78 1.62
N ARG A 145 -26.33 -6.54 2.35
CA ARG A 145 -25.55 -7.55 3.07
C ARG A 145 -25.10 -8.72 2.19
N ASP A 146 -24.78 -8.43 0.93
CA ASP A 146 -24.39 -9.42 -0.07
C ASP A 146 -22.87 -9.66 -0.03
N LEU A 147 -22.47 -10.65 0.77
CA LEU A 147 -21.07 -11.07 0.89
C LEU A 147 -20.51 -11.66 -0.40
N ALA A 148 -21.35 -12.26 -1.24
CA ALA A 148 -20.91 -12.80 -2.53
C ALA A 148 -20.57 -11.65 -3.49
N ALA A 149 -21.39 -10.61 -3.53
CA ALA A 149 -21.07 -9.40 -4.29
C ALA A 149 -19.80 -8.71 -3.80
N LEU A 150 -19.55 -8.64 -2.48
CA LEU A 150 -18.29 -8.10 -1.97
C LEU A 150 -17.07 -8.93 -2.40
N ARG A 151 -17.17 -10.26 -2.36
CA ARG A 151 -16.15 -11.17 -2.88
C ARG A 151 -15.88 -10.97 -4.38
N GLU A 152 -16.91 -10.68 -5.16
CA GLU A 152 -16.77 -10.32 -6.57
C GLU A 152 -16.24 -8.90 -6.80
N LEU A 153 -16.21 -8.02 -5.81
CA LEU A 153 -15.69 -6.66 -5.93
C LEU A 153 -14.28 -6.49 -5.36
N VAL A 154 -13.85 -7.38 -4.47
CA VAL A 154 -12.51 -7.32 -3.87
C VAL A 154 -11.42 -7.45 -4.93
N LYS A 155 -10.34 -6.67 -4.77
CA LYS A 155 -9.14 -6.79 -5.57
C LYS A 155 -8.52 -8.17 -5.40
N ARG A 156 -8.00 -8.74 -6.48
CA ARG A 156 -7.20 -9.97 -6.44
C ARG A 156 -5.75 -9.62 -6.10
N GLY A 157 -5.09 -10.41 -5.28
CA GLY A 157 -3.70 -10.16 -4.88
C GLY A 157 -3.60 -9.34 -3.61
N ASP A 158 -2.66 -8.40 -3.52
CA ASP A 158 -2.41 -7.65 -2.28
C ASP A 158 -3.60 -6.76 -1.91
N PHE A 159 -4.00 -6.86 -0.64
CA PHE A 159 -5.08 -6.10 -0.05
C PHE A 159 -4.59 -5.44 1.23
N TRP A 160 -4.82 -4.14 1.39
CA TRP A 160 -4.33 -3.40 2.55
C TRP A 160 -5.38 -3.37 3.66
N SER A 161 -5.00 -3.73 4.88
CA SER A 161 -5.85 -3.56 6.05
C SER A 161 -5.09 -2.91 7.18
N GLY A 162 -5.77 -2.08 7.96
CA GLY A 162 -5.16 -1.44 9.12
C GLY A 162 -6.15 -0.61 9.91
N VAL A 163 -5.71 -0.19 11.08
CA VAL A 163 -6.44 0.76 11.92
C VAL A 163 -6.02 2.17 11.50
N ASN A 164 -6.97 3.10 11.50
CA ASN A 164 -6.69 4.50 11.18
C ASN A 164 -5.58 5.02 12.11
N PHE A 165 -4.62 5.75 11.52
CA PHE A 165 -3.43 6.27 12.21
C PHE A 165 -2.43 5.21 12.72
N SER A 166 -2.52 3.97 12.22
CA SER A 166 -1.55 2.89 12.49
C SER A 166 -0.89 2.40 11.20
N GLU A 167 0.14 1.55 11.34
CA GLU A 167 0.73 0.86 10.20
C GLU A 167 -0.29 -0.07 9.52
N PHE A 168 -0.15 -0.21 8.20
CA PHE A 168 -1.03 -1.05 7.39
C PHE A 168 -0.32 -2.34 7.02
N ASP A 169 -1.03 -3.45 7.17
CA ASP A 169 -0.56 -4.75 6.74
C ASP A 169 -1.01 -5.04 5.31
N VAL A 170 -0.12 -5.70 4.55
CA VAL A 170 -0.50 -6.33 3.29
C VAL A 170 -1.00 -7.73 3.61
N ASP A 171 -2.30 -7.92 3.40
CA ASP A 171 -3.01 -9.15 3.73
C ASP A 171 -3.62 -9.82 2.50
N ASP A 172 -4.05 -11.06 2.73
CA ASP A 172 -4.88 -11.82 1.80
C ASP A 172 -6.30 -11.20 1.77
N PRO A 173 -6.85 -10.89 0.58
CA PRO A 173 -8.22 -10.41 0.42
C PRO A 173 -9.27 -11.27 1.13
N GLU A 174 -9.03 -12.58 1.30
CA GLU A 174 -9.94 -13.47 2.02
C GLU A 174 -10.04 -13.12 3.50
N LYS A 175 -8.97 -12.67 4.16
CA LYS A 175 -9.04 -12.21 5.57
C LYS A 175 -9.94 -10.99 5.70
N ALA A 176 -9.85 -10.06 4.74
CA ALA A 176 -10.75 -8.91 4.69
C ALA A 176 -12.20 -9.38 4.53
N LEU A 177 -12.47 -10.34 3.65
CA LEU A 177 -13.82 -10.89 3.47
C LEU A 177 -14.33 -11.66 4.69
N GLU A 178 -13.47 -12.37 5.42
CA GLU A 178 -13.80 -13.01 6.70
C GLU A 178 -14.19 -11.98 7.76
N TYR A 179 -13.42 -10.89 7.87
CA TYR A 179 -13.75 -9.75 8.72
C TYR A 179 -15.12 -9.15 8.35
N MET A 180 -15.36 -8.94 7.05
CA MET A 180 -16.66 -8.45 6.56
C MET A 180 -17.79 -9.43 6.92
N ALA A 181 -17.59 -10.74 6.77
CA ALA A 181 -18.58 -11.75 7.10
C ALA A 181 -18.92 -11.80 8.59
N GLN A 182 -17.95 -11.50 9.46
CA GLN A 182 -18.15 -11.44 10.90
C GLN A 182 -18.98 -10.23 11.35
N TYR A 183 -18.81 -9.06 10.73
CA TYR A 183 -19.35 -7.79 11.24
C TYR A 183 -20.45 -7.15 10.38
N LEU A 184 -20.52 -7.43 9.08
CA LEU A 184 -21.60 -6.94 8.23
C LEU A 184 -23.00 -7.37 8.73
N PRO A 185 -23.23 -8.62 9.18
CA PRO A 185 -24.52 -9.00 9.75
C PRO A 185 -24.89 -8.27 11.04
N LYS A 186 -23.89 -7.81 11.81
CA LYS A 186 -24.08 -7.08 13.08
C LYS A 186 -24.31 -5.58 12.87
N SER A 187 -24.02 -5.07 11.68
CA SER A 187 -24.13 -3.65 11.32
C SER A 187 -25.59 -3.26 11.04
N SER A 188 -26.40 -3.16 12.09
CA SER A 188 -27.85 -2.90 11.98
C SER A 188 -28.18 -1.44 11.64
N GLN A 189 -27.30 -0.51 12.02
CA GLN A 189 -27.41 0.93 11.76
C GLN A 189 -26.48 1.39 10.63
N LEU A 190 -26.11 0.47 9.73
CA LEU A 190 -25.14 0.73 8.68
C LEU A 190 -25.59 1.87 7.75
N VAL A 191 -24.75 2.89 7.63
CA VAL A 191 -24.91 4.01 6.68
C VAL A 191 -23.69 4.05 5.78
N VAL A 192 -23.90 3.99 4.47
CA VAL A 192 -22.83 4.18 3.48
C VAL A 192 -22.91 5.59 2.94
N LEU A 193 -21.87 6.38 3.18
CA LEU A 193 -21.74 7.74 2.65
C LEU A 193 -21.16 7.65 1.24
N GLU A 194 -22.01 7.79 0.21
CA GLU A 194 -21.62 7.57 -1.19
C GLU A 194 -20.70 8.67 -1.76
N ASP A 195 -20.54 9.78 -1.04
CA ASP A 195 -19.57 10.82 -1.38
C ASP A 195 -18.15 10.33 -1.06
N LEU A 196 -17.40 10.04 -2.12
CA LEU A 196 -16.00 9.61 -2.00
C LEU A 196 -15.12 10.78 -1.56
N THR A 197 -14.26 10.54 -0.58
CA THR A 197 -13.26 11.51 -0.15
C THR A 197 -11.87 11.09 -0.64
N PRO A 198 -11.03 12.04 -1.11
CA PRO A 198 -9.66 11.74 -1.48
C PRO A 198 -8.83 11.44 -0.22
N ARG A 199 -7.91 10.49 -0.33
CA ARG A 199 -6.90 10.16 0.70
C ARG A 199 -5.59 9.80 0.01
N ASP A 200 -4.64 10.73 0.01
CA ASP A 200 -3.38 10.64 -0.74
C ASP A 200 -3.61 10.40 -2.25
N ASP A 201 -3.10 9.29 -2.79
CA ASP A 201 -3.31 8.84 -4.17
C ASP A 201 -4.53 7.91 -4.34
N THR A 202 -5.35 7.79 -3.29
CA THR A 202 -6.53 6.91 -3.25
C THR A 202 -7.83 7.68 -2.96
N TRP A 203 -8.94 6.97 -2.98
CA TRP A 203 -10.25 7.45 -2.60
C TRP A 203 -10.86 6.51 -1.57
N VAL A 204 -11.62 7.04 -0.61
CA VAL A 204 -12.26 6.21 0.40
C VAL A 204 -13.78 6.35 0.37
N LEU A 205 -14.46 5.23 0.55
CA LEU A 205 -15.90 5.15 0.79
C LEU A 205 -16.12 4.93 2.28
N ARG A 206 -16.72 5.90 2.96
CA ARG A 206 -16.97 5.85 4.40
C ARG A 206 -18.26 5.11 4.72
N VAL A 207 -18.17 4.20 5.69
CA VAL A 207 -19.29 3.43 6.24
C VAL A 207 -19.35 3.68 7.73
N GLU A 208 -20.50 4.10 8.22
CA GLU A 208 -20.77 4.34 9.64
C GLU A 208 -21.75 3.30 10.18
N GLY A 209 -21.77 3.15 11.51
CA GLY A 209 -22.60 2.13 12.16
C GLY A 209 -22.11 0.71 11.87
N TRP A 210 -20.79 0.56 11.66
CA TRP A 210 -20.14 -0.73 11.48
C TRP A 210 -20.25 -1.56 12.76
N GLY A 211 -20.51 -2.86 12.61
CA GLY A 211 -20.89 -3.77 13.70
C GLY A 211 -19.72 -4.30 14.53
N ASP A 212 -18.52 -3.76 14.35
CA ASP A 212 -17.36 -4.07 15.17
C ASP A 212 -17.41 -3.24 16.47
N PRO A 213 -17.32 -3.87 17.67
CA PRO A 213 -17.36 -3.15 18.94
C PRO A 213 -16.24 -2.12 19.14
N GLU A 214 -15.08 -2.32 18.50
CA GLU A 214 -13.93 -1.40 18.62
C GLU A 214 -13.96 -0.31 17.53
N TYR A 215 -14.54 -0.64 16.37
CA TYR A 215 -14.50 0.19 15.16
C TYR A 215 -15.89 0.39 14.57
N ASN A 216 -16.56 1.49 14.94
CA ASN A 216 -17.89 1.81 14.41
C ASN A 216 -17.85 2.51 13.04
N ILE A 217 -16.65 2.77 12.49
CA ILE A 217 -16.41 3.37 11.18
C ILE A 217 -15.51 2.44 10.36
N LEU A 218 -15.89 2.20 9.10
CA LEU A 218 -15.10 1.44 8.13
C LEU A 218 -14.91 2.29 6.88
N TYR A 219 -13.66 2.42 6.43
CA TYR A 219 -13.37 2.98 5.11
C TYR A 219 -13.00 1.87 4.14
N LEU A 220 -13.62 1.87 2.97
CA LEU A 220 -13.19 1.03 1.86
C LEU A 220 -12.26 1.87 0.98
N VAL A 221 -11.07 1.37 0.69
CA VAL A 221 -10.05 2.08 -0.11
C VAL A 221 -10.16 1.68 -1.56
N LEU A 222 -10.36 2.68 -2.42
CA LEU A 222 -10.51 2.58 -3.86
C LEU A 222 -9.30 3.24 -4.53
N ALA A 223 -8.67 2.56 -5.48
CA ALA A 223 -7.65 3.16 -6.31
C ALA A 223 -7.70 2.61 -7.73
N GLU A 224 -7.10 3.35 -8.65
CA GLU A 224 -6.88 2.87 -10.01
C GLU A 224 -5.69 1.92 -10.04
N GLY A 225 -5.93 0.69 -10.48
CA GLY A 225 -4.94 -0.36 -10.69
C GLY A 225 -4.78 -0.70 -12.17
N ARG A 226 -4.03 -1.77 -12.45
CA ARG A 226 -3.74 -2.24 -13.81
C ARG A 226 -5.00 -2.56 -14.62
N TYR A 227 -6.06 -3.03 -13.95
CA TYR A 227 -7.27 -3.52 -14.61
C TYR A 227 -8.46 -2.56 -14.50
N GLY A 228 -8.26 -1.35 -13.98
CA GLY A 228 -9.31 -0.36 -13.72
C GLY A 228 -9.39 0.02 -12.25
N TRP A 229 -10.53 0.52 -11.80
CA TRP A 229 -10.75 0.87 -10.39
C TRP A 229 -11.00 -0.37 -9.55
N GLU A 230 -10.25 -0.50 -8.45
CA GLU A 230 -10.19 -1.69 -7.61
C GLU A 230 -10.45 -1.33 -6.14
N TRP A 231 -11.18 -2.21 -5.43
CA TRP A 231 -11.30 -2.15 -3.97
C TRP A 231 -10.07 -2.83 -3.37
N LYS A 232 -9.08 -2.03 -2.98
CA LYS A 232 -7.73 -2.51 -2.63
C LYS A 232 -7.43 -2.54 -1.14
N GLY A 233 -8.35 -2.07 -0.29
CA GLY A 233 -8.09 -2.06 1.14
C GLY A 233 -9.28 -1.69 2.02
N LEU A 234 -9.07 -1.83 3.32
CA LEU A 234 -9.97 -1.40 4.38
C LEU A 234 -9.21 -0.65 5.48
N ILE A 235 -9.85 0.36 6.06
CA ILE A 235 -9.31 1.09 7.20
C ILE A 235 -10.37 1.06 8.30
N LEU A 236 -10.01 0.51 9.45
CA LEU A 236 -10.84 0.44 10.64
C LEU A 236 -10.71 1.75 11.43
N SER A 237 -11.82 2.35 11.82
CA SER A 237 -11.78 3.57 12.64
C SER A 237 -12.94 3.64 13.61
N SER A 238 -12.90 4.61 14.50
CA SER A 238 -13.98 4.86 15.44
C SER A 238 -14.16 6.34 15.68
N THR A 239 -15.35 6.74 16.11
CA THR A 239 -15.64 8.14 16.48
C THR A 239 -14.65 8.65 17.54
N THR A 240 -14.21 7.79 18.45
CA THR A 240 -13.21 8.13 19.47
C THR A 240 -11.84 8.35 18.85
N LEU A 241 -11.40 7.48 17.93
CA LEU A 241 -10.11 7.64 17.26
C LEU A 241 -10.06 8.92 16.42
N GLU A 242 -11.12 9.22 15.68
CA GLU A 242 -11.18 10.43 14.85
C GLU A 242 -11.21 11.71 15.70
N ALA A 243 -11.89 11.73 16.85
CA ALA A 243 -11.91 12.89 17.74
C ALA A 243 -10.52 13.21 18.34
N CYS A 244 -9.72 12.19 18.65
CA CYS A 244 -8.37 12.40 19.17
C CYS A 244 -7.43 13.08 18.16
N GLU A 245 -7.61 12.80 16.87
CA GLU A 245 -6.85 13.43 15.78
C GLU A 245 -7.20 14.92 15.64
N GLU A 246 -8.50 15.26 15.68
CA GLU A 246 -8.97 16.65 15.61
C GLU A 246 -8.42 17.50 16.76
N ASP A 247 -8.38 16.94 17.97
CA ASP A 247 -7.78 17.58 19.14
C ASP A 247 -6.26 17.78 18.99
N ALA A 248 -5.54 16.81 18.42
CA ALA A 248 -4.11 16.91 18.18
C ALA A 248 -3.77 17.99 17.14
N GLN A 249 -4.50 18.02 16.02
CA GLN A 249 -4.33 19.04 14.97
C GLN A 249 -4.75 20.44 15.46
N GLY A 250 -5.79 20.53 16.30
CA GLY A 250 -6.21 21.79 16.92
C GLY A 250 -5.21 22.37 17.91
N GLN A 251 -4.43 21.52 18.59
CA GLN A 251 -3.36 21.96 19.51
C GLN A 251 -2.10 22.44 18.78
N ASP A 252 -1.80 21.92 17.59
CA ASP A 252 -0.66 22.37 16.76
C ASP A 252 -0.91 23.74 16.10
N ILE A 253 -2.17 24.15 15.89
CA ILE A 253 -2.51 25.48 15.36
C ILE A 253 -2.37 26.58 16.44
N LEU A 254 -2.27 26.20 17.72
CA LEU A 254 -2.18 27.12 18.87
C LEU A 254 -0.76 27.29 19.44
N ARG A 255 0.27 26.82 18.75
CA ARG A 255 1.70 27.02 19.10
C ARG A 255 2.44 27.81 18.03
#